data_AF-I4FYR4-F1
#
_entry.id   AF-I4FYR4-F1
#
_cell.length_a   1.000
_cell.length_b   1.000
_cell.length_c   1.000
_cell.angle_alpha   90.00
_cell.angle_beta   90.00
_cell.angle_gamma   90.00
#
_symmetry.space_group_name_H-M   'P 1'
#
loop_
_entity.id
_entity.type
_entity.pdbx_description
1 polymer ?
#
loop_
_entity_poly.entity_id
_entity_poly.type
_entity_poly.pdbx_seq_one_letter_code
_entity_poly.pdbx_strand_id
1 'polypeptide(L)'
;MVNTISIVISKNPDGYLVKFPELDAIDYQDSSLEGVLNRLKDALETHLTSEGKEIMKFAGIWEDLPEEDFRNFCEEVEQRRQNSLSRRFEI
;
A
#
# COMPACT_ATOMS: atom_id res chain seq x y z
N MET A 1 -11.96 -7.01 13.56
CA MET A 1 -12.83 -7.51 12.46
C MET A 1 -11.91 -8.14 11.43
N VAL A 2 -12.19 -9.34 10.93
CA VAL A 2 -11.35 -9.96 9.88
C VAL A 2 -11.88 -9.48 8.53
N ASN A 3 -11.12 -8.62 7.85
CA ASN A 3 -11.38 -8.30 6.45
C ASN A 3 -10.95 -9.50 5.62
N THR A 4 -11.91 -10.16 4.99
CA THR A 4 -11.66 -11.31 4.11
C THR A 4 -11.70 -10.79 2.67
N ILE A 5 -10.67 -11.10 1.87
CA ILE A 5 -10.63 -10.76 0.45
C ILE A 5 -10.71 -12.05 -0.36
N SER A 6 -11.62 -12.07 -1.35
CA SER A 6 -11.78 -13.14 -2.31
C SER A 6 -10.84 -12.93 -3.49
N ILE A 7 -10.11 -13.97 -3.90
CA ILE A 7 -9.19 -13.93 -5.04
C ILE A 7 -9.53 -15.10 -5.96
N VAL A 8 -9.69 -14.82 -7.26
CA VAL A 8 -10.03 -15.84 -8.26
C VAL A 8 -8.84 -16.00 -9.22
N ILE A 9 -8.26 -17.20 -9.25
CA ILE A 9 -7.16 -17.54 -10.18
C ILE A 9 -7.69 -18.52 -11.22
N SER A 10 -7.67 -18.12 -12.49
CA SER A 10 -8.08 -18.93 -13.63
C SER A 10 -6.88 -19.28 -14.49
N LYS A 11 -6.75 -20.56 -14.89
CA LYS A 11 -5.70 -21.00 -15.82
C LYS A 11 -6.22 -20.95 -17.25
N ASN A 12 -5.56 -20.16 -18.08
CA ASN A 12 -5.81 -19.99 -19.51
C ASN A 12 -4.66 -20.65 -20.33
N PRO A 13 -4.85 -20.85 -21.64
CA PRO A 13 -3.78 -21.33 -22.53
C PRO A 13 -2.54 -20.41 -22.52
N ASP A 14 -2.78 -19.10 -22.39
CA ASP A 14 -1.77 -18.04 -22.40
C ASP A 14 -1.17 -17.74 -21.01
N GLY A 15 -1.61 -18.43 -19.95
CA GLY A 15 -1.09 -18.22 -18.59
C GLY A 15 -2.14 -18.33 -17.50
N TYR A 16 -2.04 -17.49 -16.49
CA TYR A 16 -2.90 -17.42 -15.31
C TYR A 16 -3.47 -16.01 -15.19
N LEU A 17 -4.80 -15.93 -15.14
CA LEU A 17 -5.54 -14.70 -14.91
C LEU A 17 -5.96 -14.64 -13.45
N VAL A 18 -5.58 -13.56 -12.77
CA VAL A 18 -5.92 -13.29 -11.37
C VAL A 18 -6.91 -12.15 -11.34
N LYS A 19 -8.03 -12.37 -10.64
CA LYS A 19 -9.08 -11.38 -10.46
C LYS A 19 -9.38 -11.14 -9.00
N PHE A 20 -9.68 -9.88 -8.68
CA PHE A 20 -10.08 -9.46 -7.35
C PHE A 20 -11.49 -8.87 -7.44
N PRO A 21 -12.55 -9.65 -7.18
CA PRO A 21 -13.94 -9.21 -7.35
C PRO A 21 -14.29 -7.97 -6.52
N GLU A 22 -13.57 -7.75 -5.42
CA GLU A 22 -13.76 -6.64 -4.49
C GLU A 22 -12.87 -5.43 -4.83
N LEU A 23 -11.86 -5.63 -5.69
CA LEU A 23 -10.85 -4.65 -6.06
C LEU A 23 -10.65 -4.71 -7.59
N ASP A 24 -11.68 -4.32 -8.33
CA ASP A 24 -11.79 -4.43 -9.81
C ASP A 24 -10.60 -3.79 -10.57
N ALA A 25 -9.80 -2.94 -9.92
CA ALA A 25 -8.67 -2.22 -10.51
C ALA A 25 -7.32 -2.98 -10.49
N ILE A 26 -7.22 -4.13 -9.82
CA ILE A 26 -5.93 -4.84 -9.61
C ILE A 26 -5.85 -6.20 -10.31
N ASP A 27 -6.76 -6.47 -11.25
CA ASP A 27 -6.72 -7.67 -12.07
C ASP A 27 -5.44 -7.72 -12.93
N TYR A 28 -4.79 -8.88 -12.98
CA TYR A 28 -3.59 -9.06 -13.80
C TYR A 28 -3.47 -10.48 -14.36
N GLN A 29 -2.66 -10.62 -15.41
CA GLN A 29 -2.32 -11.90 -16.01
C GLN A 29 -0.80 -12.13 -15.96
N ASP A 30 -0.40 -13.37 -15.71
CA ASP A 30 0.99 -13.80 -15.75
C ASP A 30 1.12 -15.17 -16.42
N SER A 31 2.23 -15.41 -17.13
CA SER A 31 2.45 -16.68 -17.82
C SER A 31 2.82 -17.82 -16.86
N SER A 32 3.31 -17.49 -15.65
CA SER A 32 3.83 -18.44 -14.68
C SER A 32 3.13 -18.34 -13.34
N LEU A 33 2.93 -19.50 -12.67
CA LEU A 33 2.33 -19.54 -11.34
C LEU A 33 3.19 -18.81 -10.30
N GLU A 34 4.51 -18.90 -10.43
CA GLU A 34 5.45 -18.19 -9.56
C GLU A 34 5.33 -16.67 -9.72
N GLY A 35 5.19 -16.19 -10.96
CA GLY A 35 4.94 -14.77 -11.26
C GLY A 35 3.61 -14.29 -10.67
N VAL A 36 2.57 -15.11 -10.76
CA VAL A 36 1.28 -14.86 -10.08
C VAL A 36 1.47 -14.70 -8.58
N LEU A 37 2.12 -15.66 -7.92
CA LEU A 37 2.25 -15.61 -6.45
C LEU A 37 3.07 -14.41 -5.98
N ASN A 38 4.13 -14.06 -6.71
CA ASN A 38 4.97 -12.91 -6.36
C ASN A 38 4.21 -11.58 -6.53
N ARG A 39 3.45 -11.43 -7.63
CA ARG A 39 2.59 -10.26 -7.85
C ARG A 39 1.41 -10.21 -6.90
N LEU A 40 0.83 -11.36 -6.56
CA LEU A 40 -0.25 -11.47 -5.58
C LEU A 40 0.22 -10.97 -4.22
N LYS A 41 1.43 -11.39 -3.81
CA LYS A 41 2.04 -10.93 -2.58
C LYS A 41 2.21 -9.41 -2.59
N ASP A 42 2.80 -8.86 -3.65
CA ASP A 42 3.03 -7.41 -3.79
C ASP A 42 1.72 -6.61 -3.80
N ALA A 43 0.69 -7.10 -4.50
CA ALA A 43 -0.62 -6.48 -4.54
C ALA A 43 -1.30 -6.51 -3.16
N LEU A 44 -1.22 -7.63 -2.45
CA LEU A 44 -1.75 -7.72 -1.09
C LEU A 44 -0.98 -6.81 -0.13
N GLU A 45 0.35 -6.77 -0.18
CA GLU A 45 1.15 -5.83 0.62
C GLU A 45 0.81 -4.37 0.26
N THR A 46 0.69 -4.00 -1.01
CA THR A 46 0.42 -2.61 -1.39
C THR A 46 -1.00 -2.17 -1.06
N HIS A 47 -1.99 -3.03 -1.30
CA HIS A 47 -3.40 -2.69 -1.18
C HIS A 47 -4.00 -3.00 0.20
N LEU A 48 -3.51 -4.03 0.92
CA LEU A 48 -3.89 -4.23 2.32
C LEU A 48 -3.08 -3.35 3.27
N THR A 49 -1.80 -3.08 2.98
CA THR A 49 -0.97 -2.22 3.85
C THR A 49 -1.05 -0.73 3.49
N SER A 50 -1.91 -0.37 2.52
CA SER A 50 -2.55 0.96 2.47
C SER A 50 -3.42 1.26 3.72
N GLU A 51 -3.50 0.36 4.69
CA GLU A 51 -3.49 0.71 6.11
C GLU A 51 -2.14 1.37 6.53
N GLY A 52 -1.74 2.48 5.89
CA GLY A 52 -0.65 3.33 6.36
C GLY A 52 -0.86 3.87 7.80
N LYS A 53 -2.03 3.61 8.39
CA LYS A 53 -2.34 3.76 9.82
C LYS A 53 -1.69 2.70 10.71
N GLU A 54 -1.46 1.48 10.24
CA GLU A 54 -0.99 0.39 11.11
C GLU A 54 0.52 0.42 11.33
N ILE A 55 1.33 0.75 10.31
CA ILE A 55 2.78 0.92 10.48
C ILE A 55 3.08 2.03 11.51
N MET A 56 2.24 3.06 11.60
CA MET A 56 2.35 4.13 12.61
C MET A 56 1.84 3.70 14.00
N LYS A 57 0.94 2.71 14.09
CA LYS A 57 0.44 2.14 15.35
C LYS A 57 1.48 1.29 16.08
N PHE A 58 2.37 0.63 15.33
CA PHE A 58 3.47 -0.17 15.88
C PHE A 58 4.54 0.66 16.62
N ALA A 59 4.64 1.97 16.39
CA ALA A 59 5.60 2.83 17.09
C ALA A 59 5.17 3.21 18.52
N GLY A 60 3.96 2.85 18.96
CA GLY A 60 3.49 2.97 20.36
C GLY A 60 3.40 4.39 20.93
N ILE A 61 3.76 5.42 20.18
CA ILE A 61 3.89 6.80 20.67
C ILE A 61 2.65 7.66 20.36
N TRP A 62 1.78 7.24 19.43
CA TRP A 62 0.74 8.12 18.86
C TRP A 62 -0.72 7.76 19.21
N GLU A 63 -1.02 6.64 19.89
CA GLU A 63 -2.39 6.36 20.35
C GLU A 63 -2.89 7.32 21.45
N ASP A 64 -1.98 8.08 22.09
CA ASP A 64 -2.29 9.09 23.11
C ASP A 64 -2.23 10.53 22.58
N LEU A 65 -1.87 10.75 21.31
CA LEU A 65 -1.73 12.10 20.75
C LEU A 65 -3.05 12.61 20.14
N PRO A 66 -3.50 13.84 20.50
CA PRO A 66 -4.70 14.43 19.91
C PRO A 66 -4.54 14.65 18.40
N GLU A 67 -5.65 14.54 17.67
CA GLU A 67 -5.69 14.58 16.20
C GLU A 67 -5.11 15.87 15.60
N GLU A 68 -5.14 16.96 16.37
CA GLU A 68 -4.59 18.26 16.00
C GLU A 68 -3.05 18.25 15.99
N ASP A 69 -2.41 17.64 16.99
CA ASP A 69 -0.95 17.47 17.02
C ASP A 69 -0.46 16.50 15.93
N PHE A 70 -1.25 15.47 15.60
CA PHE A 70 -0.96 14.59 14.47
C PHE A 70 -0.92 15.36 13.14
N ARG A 71 -1.91 16.22 12.92
CA ARG A 71 -1.98 17.04 11.72
C ARG A 71 -0.80 18.01 11.64
N ASN A 72 -0.48 18.65 12.75
CA ASN A 72 0.65 19.59 12.84
C ASN A 72 1.99 18.89 12.54
N PHE A 73 2.21 17.69 13.08
CA PHE A 73 3.41 16.90 12.79
C PHE A 73 3.50 16.48 11.32
N CYS A 74 2.40 16.05 10.71
CA CYS A 74 2.37 15.74 9.28
C CYS A 74 2.73 16.96 8.42
N GLU A 75 2.19 18.14 8.75
CA GLU A 75 2.52 19.39 8.06
C GLU A 75 4.00 19.77 8.24
N GLU A 76 4.57 19.62 9.44
CA GLU A 76 6.00 19.87 9.71
C GLU A 76 6.92 18.92 8.91
N VAL A 77 6.59 17.64 8.82
CA VAL A 77 7.35 16.66 8.04
C VAL A 77 7.30 17.00 6.55
N GLU A 78 6.15 17.40 6.05
CA GLU A 78 5.96 17.78 4.65
C GLU A 78 6.72 19.06 4.29
N GLN A 79 6.68 20.07 5.17
CA GLN A 79 7.46 21.31 5.07
C GLN A 79 8.97 21.01 5.02
N ARG A 80 9.49 20.10 5.85
CA ARG A 80 10.90 19.71 5.83
C ARG A 80 11.29 19.01 4.54
N ARG A 81 10.42 18.15 4.00
CA ARG A 81 10.65 17.51 2.69
C ARG A 81 10.71 18.55 1.58
N GLN A 82 9.78 19.50 1.54
CA GLN A 82 9.77 20.57 0.55
C GLN A 82 11.01 21.45 0.67
N ASN A 83 11.42 21.86 1.87
CA ASN A 83 12.64 22.65 2.07
C ASN A 83 13.91 21.90 1.67
N SER A 84 14.00 20.59 1.93
CA SER A 84 15.12 19.76 1.48
C SER A 84 15.16 19.60 -0.04
N LEU A 85 14.00 19.57 -0.69
CA LEU A 85 13.90 19.49 -2.15
C LEU A 85 14.24 20.84 -2.79
N SER A 86 13.76 21.96 -2.25
CA SER A 86 14.08 23.31 -2.73
C SER A 86 15.59 23.60 -2.67
N ARG A 87 16.29 23.22 -1.60
CA ARG A 87 17.76 23.34 -1.53
C ARG A 87 18.52 22.53 -2.58
N ARG A 88 17.89 21.54 -3.20
CA ARG A 88 18.51 20.69 -4.23
C ARG A 88 18.44 21.32 -5.63
N PHE A 89 17.67 22.40 -5.80
CA PHE A 89 17.52 23.14 -7.05
C PHE A 89 18.16 24.56 -7.01
N GLU A 90 18.81 24.94 -5.91
CA GLU A 90 19.64 26.16 -5.80
C GLU A 90 21.14 25.87 -6.11
N ILE A 91 21.43 25.15 -7.21
CA ILE A 91 22.80 24.97 -7.74
C ILE A 91 22.82 25.39 -9.21
#